data_AF-A0AAN6S6A2-F1
#
_entry.id   AF-A0AAN6S6A2-F1
#
_cell.length_a   1.000
_cell.length_b   1.000
_cell.length_c   1.000
_cell.angle_alpha   90.00
_cell.angle_beta   90.00
_cell.angle_gamma   90.00
#
_symmetry.space_group_name_H-M   'P 1'
#
loop_
_entity.id
_entity.type
_entity.pdbx_description
1 polymer ?
#
loop_
_entity_poly.entity_id
_entity_poly.type
_entity_poly.pdbx_seq_one_letter_code
_entity_poly.pdbx_strand_id
1 'polypeptide(L)'
;MRATHFAGLAMAGLAHLAVAEDLLFPYMHGLNNSEIDQAKKLGYSVHVCASEDEWYSMKTADFAKYKGIVIPDPTGNTSMSTIKFLDDTKKVWSPAVTGNMVLIGTDPSFHAKWYNLPGAYAMMSDSIAHIATSKNGTGMYVSLSCYYQSVTSSTIDSLSEIGNFVVRGNISHPCLNDAHLVATSPAITSLNDDIASNWNCSVHEVFAEYPRNSSGGFEALAVALNATGAGQQSFADNTSGIPYIIARGATPLGCGNNKTQPEFGEECDDGPANGTPGSLCSDSCKCLTEMITPGTCRSSTTSSSSSTAMSSTVMANSR
;
A
#
# COMPACT_ATOMS: atom_id res chain seq x y z
N MET A 1 -65.46 -34.78 -12.30
CA MET A 1 -64.53 -33.63 -12.28
C MET A 1 -63.75 -33.69 -10.99
N ARG A 2 -62.45 -33.98 -11.07
CA ARG A 2 -61.50 -34.05 -9.95
C ARG A 2 -60.76 -32.71 -9.90
N ALA A 3 -60.70 -32.08 -8.75
CA ALA A 3 -59.74 -31.02 -8.47
C ALA A 3 -59.12 -31.29 -7.09
N THR A 4 -57.93 -31.89 -7.11
CA THR A 4 -57.03 -32.03 -5.96
C THR A 4 -56.21 -30.76 -5.85
N HIS A 5 -56.32 -30.02 -4.75
CA HIS A 5 -55.42 -28.92 -4.41
C HIS A 5 -54.11 -29.48 -3.86
N PHE A 6 -53.01 -29.24 -4.57
CA PHE A 6 -51.65 -29.37 -4.04
C PHE A 6 -51.26 -28.05 -3.36
N ALA A 7 -51.06 -28.08 -2.05
CA ALA A 7 -50.37 -27.02 -1.32
C ALA A 7 -48.86 -27.30 -1.37
N GLY A 8 -48.14 -26.55 -2.21
CA GLY A 8 -46.68 -26.53 -2.21
C GLY A 8 -46.19 -25.45 -1.25
N LEU A 9 -45.56 -25.83 -0.14
CA LEU A 9 -44.73 -24.92 0.65
C LEU A 9 -43.46 -24.62 -0.16
N ALA A 10 -43.31 -23.39 -0.63
CA ALA A 10 -42.03 -22.86 -1.07
C ALA A 10 -41.28 -22.35 0.17
N MET A 11 -40.28 -23.09 0.64
CA MET A 11 -39.28 -22.54 1.57
C MET A 11 -38.32 -21.65 0.77
N ALA A 12 -38.49 -20.34 0.88
CA ALA A 12 -37.50 -19.38 0.43
C ALA A 12 -36.31 -19.45 1.38
N GLY A 13 -35.20 -20.03 0.91
CA GLY A 13 -33.92 -19.95 1.60
C GLY A 13 -33.45 -18.50 1.61
N LEU A 14 -33.33 -17.91 2.80
CA LEU A 14 -32.57 -16.68 3.01
C LEU A 14 -31.10 -17.01 2.76
N ALA A 15 -30.63 -16.82 1.53
CA ALA A 15 -29.21 -16.70 1.28
C ALA A 15 -28.70 -15.53 2.12
N HIS A 16 -27.89 -15.80 3.13
CA HIS A 16 -27.06 -14.77 3.73
C HIS A 16 -26.17 -14.24 2.61
N LEU A 17 -26.48 -13.03 2.14
CA LEU A 17 -25.51 -12.21 1.45
C LEU A 17 -24.43 -11.96 2.49
N ALA A 18 -23.40 -12.80 2.52
CA ALA A 18 -22.18 -12.51 3.25
C ALA A 18 -21.66 -11.20 2.68
N VAL A 19 -21.84 -10.11 3.42
CA VAL A 19 -21.27 -8.83 3.06
C VAL A 19 -19.76 -9.05 3.08
N ALA A 20 -19.10 -8.86 1.93
CA ALA A 20 -17.65 -8.91 1.89
C ALA A 20 -17.11 -7.84 2.83
N GLU A 21 -16.26 -8.24 3.78
CA GLU A 21 -15.64 -7.31 4.70
C GLU A 21 -14.61 -6.45 3.98
N ASP A 22 -14.42 -5.22 4.45
CA ASP A 22 -13.55 -4.24 3.79
C ASP A 22 -12.08 -4.56 4.03
N LEU A 23 -11.70 -4.88 5.27
CA LEU A 23 -10.30 -5.02 5.69
C LEU A 23 -10.03 -6.38 6.34
N LEU A 24 -8.92 -6.98 5.95
CA LEU A 24 -8.41 -8.23 6.52
C LEU A 24 -7.29 -7.93 7.52
N PHE A 25 -7.39 -8.52 8.70
CA PHE A 25 -6.35 -8.54 9.71
C PHE A 25 -5.94 -9.98 10.02
N PRO A 26 -4.63 -10.26 10.14
CA PRO A 26 -4.16 -11.57 10.57
C PRO A 26 -4.47 -11.82 12.05
N TYR A 27 -4.35 -13.08 12.45
CA TYR A 27 -4.39 -13.45 13.86
C TYR A 27 -3.08 -13.03 14.55
N MET A 28 -3.15 -12.02 15.44
CA MET A 28 -1.97 -11.49 16.13
C MET A 28 -1.67 -12.18 17.46
N HIS A 29 -2.00 -13.47 17.63
CA HIS A 29 -1.75 -14.24 18.87
C HIS A 29 -2.30 -13.60 20.16
N GLY A 30 -3.39 -12.83 20.06
CA GLY A 30 -3.96 -12.09 21.18
C GLY A 30 -3.20 -10.82 21.56
N LEU A 31 -2.21 -10.40 20.78
CA LEU A 31 -1.54 -9.11 20.95
C LEU A 31 -2.50 -7.97 20.63
N ASN A 32 -2.49 -6.95 21.47
CA ASN A 32 -3.33 -5.77 21.29
C ASN A 32 -2.79 -4.92 20.14
N ASN A 33 -3.68 -4.32 19.36
CA ASN A 33 -3.38 -3.32 18.36
C ASN A 33 -4.56 -2.33 18.26
N SER A 34 -4.26 -1.08 17.95
CA SER A 34 -5.21 0.03 17.85
C SER A 34 -5.75 0.19 16.43
N GLU A 35 -5.10 -0.40 15.42
CA GLU A 35 -5.51 -0.33 14.01
C GLU A 35 -6.90 -0.92 13.77
N ILE A 36 -7.28 -2.02 14.45
CA ILE A 36 -8.64 -2.59 14.34
C ILE A 36 -9.71 -1.58 14.77
N ASP A 37 -9.49 -0.90 15.89
CA ASP A 37 -10.44 0.11 16.39
C ASP A 37 -10.47 1.33 15.48
N GLN A 38 -9.34 1.73 14.92
CA GLN A 38 -9.27 2.86 14.00
C GLN A 38 -9.96 2.55 12.66
N ALA A 39 -9.78 1.35 12.12
CA ALA A 39 -10.50 0.86 10.95
C ALA A 39 -12.02 0.94 11.16
N LYS A 40 -12.52 0.47 12.31
CA LYS A 40 -13.95 0.53 12.64
C LYS A 40 -14.46 1.97 12.80
N LYS A 41 -13.67 2.87 13.39
CA LYS A 41 -14.02 4.30 13.49
C LYS A 41 -14.13 4.99 12.14
N LEU A 42 -13.36 4.54 11.15
CA LEU A 42 -13.46 4.99 9.75
C LEU A 42 -14.67 4.40 9.00
N GLY A 43 -15.43 3.51 9.64
CA GLY A 43 -16.62 2.89 9.06
C GLY A 43 -16.33 1.64 8.22
N TYR A 44 -15.12 1.10 8.27
CA TYR A 44 -14.79 -0.16 7.60
C TYR A 44 -15.27 -1.36 8.40
N SER A 45 -15.82 -2.33 7.69
CA SER A 45 -15.99 -3.69 8.20
C SER A 45 -14.65 -4.42 8.25
N VAL A 46 -14.43 -5.25 9.28
CA VAL A 46 -13.11 -5.85 9.57
C VAL A 46 -13.25 -7.33 9.81
N HIS A 47 -12.54 -8.13 9.00
CA HIS A 47 -12.26 -9.52 9.29
C HIS A 47 -10.98 -9.64 10.11
N VAL A 48 -11.02 -10.36 11.23
CA VAL A 48 -9.80 -10.76 11.95
C VAL A 48 -9.72 -12.27 11.90
N CYS A 49 -8.65 -12.81 11.32
CA CYS A 49 -8.44 -14.26 11.33
C CYS A 49 -8.49 -14.78 12.77
N ALA A 50 -9.25 -15.86 12.99
CA ALA A 50 -9.40 -16.52 14.28
C ALA A 50 -8.14 -17.30 14.69
N SER A 51 -7.30 -17.67 13.73
CA SER A 51 -6.04 -18.38 13.92
C SER A 51 -5.08 -18.16 12.75
N GLU A 52 -3.83 -18.58 12.90
CA GLU A 52 -2.91 -18.66 11.76
C GLU A 52 -3.40 -19.66 10.70
N ASP A 53 -3.98 -20.80 11.11
CA ASP A 53 -4.50 -21.82 10.18
C ASP A 53 -5.54 -21.25 9.21
N GLU A 54 -6.35 -20.30 9.68
CA GLU A 54 -7.28 -19.59 8.79
C GLU A 54 -6.52 -18.86 7.69
N TRP A 55 -5.50 -18.04 8.04
CA TRP A 55 -4.66 -17.35 7.08
C TRP A 55 -3.96 -18.33 6.12
N TYR A 56 -3.36 -19.41 6.65
CA TYR A 56 -2.69 -20.44 5.85
C TYR A 56 -3.63 -21.16 4.87
N SER A 57 -4.93 -21.22 5.18
CA SER A 57 -5.93 -21.84 4.31
C SER A 57 -6.41 -20.92 3.17
N MET A 58 -6.17 -19.61 3.28
CA MET A 58 -6.62 -18.64 2.29
C MET A 58 -5.87 -18.79 0.97
N LYS A 59 -6.59 -18.57 -0.13
CA LYS A 59 -6.02 -18.51 -1.48
C LYS A 59 -5.87 -17.05 -1.90
N THR A 60 -5.10 -16.79 -2.95
CA THR A 60 -4.97 -15.45 -3.56
C THR A 60 -6.34 -14.80 -3.82
N ALA A 61 -7.31 -15.57 -4.30
CA ALA A 61 -8.66 -15.06 -4.56
C ALA A 61 -9.45 -14.71 -3.28
N ASP A 62 -9.07 -15.23 -2.12
CA ASP A 62 -9.66 -14.85 -0.84
C ASP A 62 -9.09 -13.53 -0.35
N PHE A 63 -7.77 -13.33 -0.47
CA PHE A 63 -7.13 -12.04 -0.19
C PHE A 63 -7.65 -10.93 -1.11
N ALA A 64 -7.87 -11.23 -2.39
CA ALA A 64 -8.36 -10.27 -3.39
C ALA A 64 -9.79 -9.74 -3.15
N LYS A 65 -10.53 -10.28 -2.17
CA LYS A 65 -11.89 -9.83 -1.82
C LYS A 65 -11.87 -8.56 -0.96
N TYR A 66 -10.78 -8.28 -0.27
CA TYR A 66 -10.67 -7.16 0.66
C TYR A 66 -10.18 -5.91 -0.07
N LYS A 67 -10.64 -4.74 0.40
CA LYS A 67 -10.08 -3.45 0.00
C LYS A 67 -8.64 -3.31 0.46
N GLY A 68 -8.30 -3.89 1.62
CA GLY A 68 -6.96 -3.82 2.17
C GLY A 68 -6.64 -4.92 3.17
N ILE A 69 -5.36 -5.26 3.27
CA ILE A 69 -4.79 -6.10 4.33
C ILE A 69 -4.05 -5.19 5.31
N VAL A 70 -4.30 -5.32 6.60
CA VAL A 70 -3.64 -4.53 7.64
C VAL A 70 -2.80 -5.45 8.50
N ILE A 71 -1.49 -5.27 8.45
CA ILE A 71 -0.53 -5.89 9.35
C ILE A 71 -0.19 -4.84 10.42
N PRO A 72 -0.85 -4.90 11.59
CA PRO A 72 -0.66 -3.89 12.62
C PRO A 72 0.71 -4.04 13.30
N ASP A 73 1.10 -2.99 14.01
CA ASP A 73 2.15 -3.10 15.00
C ASP A 73 1.54 -3.48 16.37
N PRO A 74 1.83 -4.68 16.91
CA PRO A 74 1.28 -5.09 18.18
C PRO A 74 1.89 -4.27 19.32
N THR A 75 1.09 -3.89 20.32
CA THR A 75 1.61 -3.18 21.50
C THR A 75 2.46 -4.13 22.35
N GLY A 76 3.76 -4.15 22.12
CA GLY A 76 4.76 -4.91 22.86
C GLY A 76 5.96 -5.27 21.99
N ASN A 77 7.16 -5.31 22.56
CA ASN A 77 8.35 -5.74 21.81
C ASN A 77 8.15 -7.18 21.29
N THR A 78 8.11 -7.34 19.97
CA THR A 78 7.98 -8.63 19.31
C THR A 78 9.25 -8.98 18.55
N SER A 79 9.19 -10.02 17.72
CA SER A 79 10.26 -10.35 16.78
C SER A 79 9.66 -10.76 15.43
N MET A 80 10.51 -10.88 14.42
CA MET A 80 10.09 -11.35 13.08
C MET A 80 9.36 -12.71 13.10
N SER A 81 9.51 -13.54 14.15
CA SER A 81 8.73 -14.78 14.26
C SER A 81 7.23 -14.55 14.42
N THR A 82 6.81 -13.40 14.94
CA THR A 82 5.39 -13.05 15.14
C THR A 82 4.64 -12.84 13.82
N ILE A 83 5.36 -12.53 12.74
CA ILE A 83 4.80 -12.36 11.39
C ILE A 83 5.28 -13.44 10.43
N LYS A 84 5.73 -14.58 10.95
CA LYS A 84 6.27 -15.67 10.14
C LYS A 84 5.28 -16.18 9.10
N PHE A 85 3.98 -16.18 9.41
CA PHE A 85 2.92 -16.55 8.47
C PHE A 85 2.93 -15.71 7.18
N LEU A 86 3.36 -14.44 7.24
CA LEU A 86 3.48 -13.60 6.05
C LEU A 86 4.57 -14.12 5.13
N ASP A 87 5.73 -14.49 5.68
CA ASP A 87 6.84 -15.02 4.89
C ASP A 87 6.51 -16.41 4.32
N ASP A 88 5.91 -17.28 5.14
CA ASP A 88 5.56 -18.65 4.73
C ASP A 88 4.51 -18.68 3.61
N THR A 89 3.68 -17.63 3.50
CA THR A 89 2.56 -17.57 2.56
C THR A 89 2.66 -16.45 1.52
N LYS A 90 3.78 -15.72 1.41
CA LYS A 90 3.93 -14.58 0.49
C LYS A 90 3.61 -14.86 -0.97
N LYS A 91 3.88 -16.08 -1.46
CA LYS A 91 3.51 -16.49 -2.82
C LYS A 91 2.00 -16.58 -3.05
N VAL A 92 1.21 -16.64 -1.97
CA VAL A 92 -0.25 -16.77 -2.01
C VAL A 92 -0.93 -15.41 -1.83
N TRP A 93 -0.54 -14.61 -0.83
CA TRP A 93 -1.20 -13.34 -0.55
C TRP A 93 -0.67 -12.20 -1.43
N SER A 94 0.63 -12.14 -1.73
CA SER A 94 1.23 -11.01 -2.45
C SER A 94 0.62 -10.75 -3.84
N PRO A 95 0.26 -11.76 -4.64
CA PRO A 95 -0.37 -11.51 -5.95
C PRO A 95 -1.74 -10.81 -5.88
N ALA A 96 -2.42 -10.82 -4.72
CA ALA A 96 -3.65 -10.05 -4.53
C ALA A 96 -3.37 -8.55 -4.26
N VAL A 97 -2.16 -8.22 -3.77
CA VAL A 97 -1.78 -6.87 -3.34
C VAL A 97 -1.22 -6.05 -4.51
N THR A 98 -2.12 -5.58 -5.36
CA THR A 98 -1.79 -4.72 -6.51
C THR A 98 -2.19 -3.26 -6.30
N GLY A 99 -2.90 -2.96 -5.20
CA GLY A 99 -3.36 -1.63 -4.86
C GLY A 99 -2.32 -0.76 -4.15
N ASN A 100 -2.82 0.33 -3.57
CA ASN A 100 -2.07 1.26 -2.74
C ASN A 100 -1.50 0.52 -1.52
N MET A 101 -0.29 0.90 -1.13
CA MET A 101 0.38 0.30 0.02
C MET A 101 1.00 1.38 0.89
N VAL A 102 1.06 1.17 2.20
CA VAL A 102 1.80 2.01 3.15
C VAL A 102 2.64 1.12 4.05
N LEU A 103 3.94 1.40 4.15
CA LEU A 103 4.82 0.77 5.13
C LEU A 103 5.32 1.84 6.10
N ILE A 104 5.28 1.54 7.40
CA ILE A 104 5.49 2.49 8.49
C ILE A 104 6.60 2.01 9.42
N GLY A 105 7.58 2.89 9.66
CA GLY A 105 8.77 2.68 10.47
C GLY A 105 8.66 3.12 11.93
N THR A 106 7.46 3.04 12.53
CA THR A 106 7.16 3.43 13.92
C THR A 106 6.03 2.55 14.48
N ASP A 107 5.65 2.72 15.76
CA ASP A 107 4.64 1.96 16.50
C ASP A 107 3.40 2.81 16.85
N PRO A 108 2.58 3.21 15.85
CA PRO A 108 1.41 4.06 16.10
C PRO A 108 0.44 3.40 17.09
N SER A 109 0.37 2.06 17.11
CA SER A 109 -0.42 1.32 18.06
C SER A 109 -0.02 1.55 19.53
N PHE A 110 1.29 1.56 19.81
CA PHE A 110 1.83 1.82 21.14
C PHE A 110 1.60 3.28 21.54
N HIS A 111 1.91 4.22 20.64
CA HIS A 111 1.73 5.66 20.88
C HIS A 111 0.26 6.06 21.06
N ALA A 112 -0.66 5.43 20.33
CA ALA A 112 -2.09 5.62 20.51
C ALA A 112 -2.54 5.08 21.88
N LYS A 113 -2.18 3.85 22.23
CA LYS A 113 -2.69 3.20 23.43
C LYS A 113 -2.16 3.81 24.73
N TRP A 114 -0.86 4.10 24.81
CA TRP A 114 -0.22 4.47 26.07
C TRP A 114 -0.08 5.98 26.27
N TYR A 115 -0.02 6.74 25.18
CA TYR A 115 0.17 8.18 25.23
C TYR A 115 -0.99 8.96 24.60
N ASN A 116 -1.96 8.28 23.99
CA ASN A 116 -3.13 8.88 23.35
C ASN A 116 -2.72 10.00 22.36
N LEU A 117 -1.64 9.77 21.61
CA LEU A 117 -1.10 10.78 20.70
C LEU A 117 -2.03 10.96 19.48
N PRO A 118 -2.50 12.19 19.19
CA PRO A 118 -3.31 12.46 18.00
C PRO A 118 -2.63 12.02 16.70
N GLY A 119 -1.31 12.21 16.62
CA GLY A 119 -0.50 11.79 15.49
C GLY A 119 -0.57 10.30 15.17
N ALA A 120 -0.59 9.45 16.21
CA ALA A 120 -0.68 8.01 16.03
C ALA A 120 -2.04 7.59 15.44
N TYR A 121 -3.13 8.21 15.90
CA TYR A 121 -4.45 8.00 15.32
C TYR A 121 -4.55 8.53 13.89
N ALA A 122 -3.98 9.71 13.60
CA ALA A 122 -3.94 10.29 12.26
C ALA A 122 -3.17 9.37 11.30
N MET A 123 -1.99 8.91 11.71
CA MET A 123 -1.16 8.01 10.92
C MET A 123 -1.88 6.69 10.58
N MET A 124 -2.53 6.04 11.56
CA MET A 124 -3.34 4.84 11.30
C MET A 124 -4.52 5.16 10.38
N SER A 125 -5.26 6.23 10.65
CA SER A 125 -6.48 6.58 9.91
C SER A 125 -6.19 6.85 8.44
N ASP A 126 -5.25 7.74 8.18
CA ASP A 126 -4.91 8.20 6.84
C ASP A 126 -4.31 7.06 6.02
N SER A 127 -3.46 6.22 6.64
CA SER A 127 -2.86 5.07 5.96
C SER A 127 -3.89 3.97 5.67
N ILE A 128 -4.81 3.68 6.59
CA ILE A 128 -5.92 2.73 6.36
C ILE A 128 -6.84 3.23 5.25
N ALA A 129 -7.20 4.52 5.26
CA ALA A 129 -7.99 5.13 4.20
C ALA A 129 -7.26 5.08 2.85
N HIS A 130 -5.94 5.34 2.84
CA HIS A 130 -5.14 5.28 1.62
C HIS A 130 -5.14 3.89 0.97
N ILE A 131 -4.95 2.82 1.74
CA ILE A 131 -4.96 1.46 1.18
C ILE A 131 -6.35 1.05 0.69
N ALA A 132 -7.40 1.54 1.35
CA ALA A 132 -8.79 1.19 1.04
C ALA A 132 -9.37 1.97 -0.16
N THR A 133 -8.67 3.00 -0.64
CA THR A 133 -9.05 3.79 -1.84
C THR A 133 -8.42 3.28 -3.14
N SER A 134 -7.73 2.13 -3.08
CA SER A 134 -7.12 1.47 -4.23
C SER A 134 -8.13 1.27 -5.36
N LYS A 135 -7.86 1.84 -6.54
CA LYS A 135 -8.69 1.65 -7.75
C LYS A 135 -8.50 0.26 -8.35
N ASN A 136 -7.35 -0.37 -8.11
CA ASN A 136 -6.97 -1.67 -8.66
C ASN A 136 -6.48 -2.60 -7.55
N GLY A 137 -7.23 -3.67 -7.28
CA GLY A 137 -6.83 -4.73 -6.34
C GLY A 137 -6.78 -4.32 -4.87
N THR A 138 -6.28 -5.25 -4.06
CA THR A 138 -6.20 -5.11 -2.60
C THR A 138 -5.01 -4.24 -2.21
N GLY A 139 -5.23 -3.28 -1.32
CA GLY A 139 -4.15 -2.48 -0.73
C GLY A 139 -3.50 -3.17 0.48
N MET A 140 -2.41 -2.60 1.02
CA MET A 140 -1.76 -3.16 2.20
C MET A 140 -1.11 -2.12 3.11
N TYR A 141 -1.41 -2.20 4.40
CA TYR A 141 -0.76 -1.44 5.46
C TYR A 141 0.16 -2.37 6.24
N VAL A 142 1.39 -1.95 6.50
CA VAL A 142 2.34 -2.69 7.34
C VAL A 142 3.05 -1.73 8.28
N SER A 143 2.90 -1.93 9.59
CA SER A 143 3.68 -1.22 10.59
C SER A 143 4.78 -2.14 11.13
N LEU A 144 6.03 -1.71 11.05
CA LEU A 144 7.21 -2.57 11.15
C LEU A 144 7.90 -2.58 12.51
N SER A 145 7.71 -1.53 13.31
CA SER A 145 8.50 -1.21 14.50
C SER A 145 8.79 -2.38 15.41
N CYS A 146 7.78 -3.02 16.00
CA CYS A 146 8.01 -4.07 16.99
C CYS A 146 8.68 -5.32 16.40
N TYR A 147 8.86 -5.42 15.08
CA TYR A 147 9.59 -6.50 14.43
C TYR A 147 11.03 -6.10 14.05
N TYR A 148 11.27 -4.84 13.68
CA TYR A 148 12.51 -4.39 13.06
C TYR A 148 13.28 -3.29 13.83
N GLN A 149 12.68 -2.59 14.79
CA GLN A 149 13.30 -1.41 15.44
C GLN A 149 14.67 -1.68 16.08
N SER A 150 14.98 -2.92 16.45
CA SER A 150 16.24 -3.30 17.12
C SER A 150 17.32 -3.83 16.18
N VAL A 151 17.04 -3.98 14.88
CA VAL A 151 18.03 -4.48 13.92
C VAL A 151 18.87 -3.34 13.35
N THR A 152 20.18 -3.55 13.16
CA THR A 152 21.02 -2.53 12.51
C THR A 152 20.64 -2.32 11.04
N SER A 153 20.34 -3.42 10.34
CA SER A 153 19.87 -3.45 8.96
C SER A 153 19.25 -4.81 8.69
N SER A 154 18.14 -4.86 7.96
CA SER A 154 17.48 -6.12 7.58
C SER A 154 16.65 -5.96 6.30
N THR A 155 16.61 -7.01 5.50
CA THR A 155 15.65 -7.15 4.40
C THR A 155 14.30 -7.57 4.95
N ILE A 156 13.21 -7.04 4.38
CA ILE A 156 11.85 -7.45 4.73
C ILE A 156 11.44 -8.65 3.85
N ASP A 157 11.89 -9.85 4.23
CA ASP A 157 11.71 -11.06 3.42
C ASP A 157 10.24 -11.38 3.11
N SER A 158 9.32 -11.07 4.02
CA SER A 158 7.88 -11.27 3.80
C SER A 158 7.36 -10.50 2.59
N LEU A 159 7.98 -9.38 2.22
CA LEU A 159 7.56 -8.54 1.09
C LEU A 159 8.33 -8.83 -0.21
N SER A 160 9.16 -9.88 -0.25
CA SER A 160 10.07 -10.13 -1.38
C SER A 160 9.38 -10.39 -2.73
N GLU A 161 8.12 -10.84 -2.72
CA GLU A 161 7.31 -11.02 -3.94
C GLU A 161 6.78 -9.69 -4.50
N ILE A 162 6.79 -8.63 -3.68
CA ILE A 162 6.37 -7.27 -4.05
C ILE A 162 7.59 -6.43 -4.46
N GLY A 163 8.71 -6.61 -3.76
CA GLY A 163 9.96 -5.95 -4.09
C GLY A 163 11.02 -6.12 -3.01
N ASN A 164 12.20 -5.55 -3.25
CA ASN A 164 13.27 -5.54 -2.26
C ASN A 164 13.11 -4.31 -1.35
N PHE A 165 13.00 -4.56 -0.04
CA PHE A 165 12.93 -3.52 0.98
C PHE A 165 14.01 -3.79 2.02
N VAL A 166 14.76 -2.75 2.37
CA VAL A 166 15.77 -2.80 3.42
C VAL A 166 15.46 -1.72 4.44
N VAL A 167 15.34 -2.11 5.71
CA VAL A 167 15.13 -1.19 6.83
C VAL A 167 16.34 -1.16 7.75
N ARG A 168 16.53 -0.03 8.41
CA ARG A 168 17.53 0.18 9.44
C ARG A 168 16.83 0.66 10.71
N GLY A 169 16.77 -0.20 11.71
CA GLY A 169 16.44 0.17 13.08
C GLY A 169 17.71 0.57 13.85
N ASN A 170 17.60 0.61 15.18
CA ASN A 170 18.66 1.03 16.10
C ASN A 170 19.32 2.35 15.63
N ILE A 171 18.50 3.25 15.09
CA ILE A 171 18.92 4.50 14.47
C ILE A 171 18.91 5.61 15.51
N SER A 172 20.11 6.05 15.87
CA SER A 172 20.39 7.21 16.74
C SER A 172 19.86 7.13 18.18
N HIS A 173 20.70 7.58 19.12
CA HIS A 173 20.29 7.87 20.49
C HIS A 173 20.71 9.31 20.83
N PRO A 174 19.79 10.20 21.23
CA PRO A 174 18.36 9.97 21.46
C PRO A 174 17.57 9.64 20.19
N CYS A 175 16.37 9.04 20.34
CA CYS A 175 15.47 8.71 19.22
C CYS A 175 15.19 9.92 18.33
N LEU A 176 14.96 9.66 17.05
CA LEU A 176 14.55 10.67 16.08
C LEU A 176 13.10 11.09 16.31
N ASN A 177 12.85 12.41 16.23
CA ASN A 177 11.55 13.01 16.53
C ASN A 177 11.08 14.04 15.49
N ASP A 178 11.92 14.37 14.50
CA ASP A 178 11.62 15.38 13.49
C ASP A 178 11.21 14.70 12.18
N ALA A 179 9.89 14.64 11.97
CA ALA A 179 9.29 14.10 10.77
C ALA A 179 8.91 15.23 9.80
N HIS A 180 8.96 14.94 8.50
CA HIS A 180 8.51 15.84 7.46
C HIS A 180 7.79 15.07 6.35
N LEU A 181 6.60 15.50 5.97
CA LEU A 181 5.84 14.92 4.87
C LEU A 181 6.34 15.47 3.54
N VAL A 182 6.67 14.56 2.62
CA VAL A 182 7.25 14.87 1.29
C VAL A 182 6.40 14.33 0.13
N ALA A 183 5.27 13.72 0.46
CA ALA A 183 4.21 13.35 -0.47
C ALA A 183 2.84 13.49 0.20
N THR A 184 1.78 13.39 -0.59
CA THR A 184 0.40 13.44 -0.12
C THR A 184 -0.46 12.41 -0.84
N SER A 185 -1.71 12.26 -0.40
CA SER A 185 -2.75 11.51 -1.11
C SER A 185 -4.09 12.12 -0.70
N PRO A 186 -5.15 12.06 -1.53
CA PRO A 186 -6.48 12.52 -1.14
C PRO A 186 -7.02 11.88 0.16
N ALA A 187 -6.51 10.70 0.53
CA ALA A 187 -6.87 10.01 1.77
C ALA A 187 -6.06 10.47 3.00
N ILE A 188 -4.93 11.17 2.79
CA ILE A 188 -4.06 11.67 3.85
C ILE A 188 -4.46 13.11 4.13
N THR A 189 -5.35 13.27 5.12
CA THR A 189 -6.04 14.54 5.40
C THR A 189 -5.72 15.10 6.77
N SER A 190 -5.23 14.26 7.69
CA SER A 190 -4.97 14.61 9.07
C SER A 190 -3.48 14.62 9.39
N LEU A 191 -2.70 13.70 8.83
CA LEU A 191 -1.25 13.60 9.03
C LEU A 191 -0.53 14.84 8.48
N ASN A 192 0.33 15.43 9.31
CA ASN A 192 1.18 16.56 8.99
C ASN A 192 2.44 16.53 9.87
N ASP A 193 3.41 17.39 9.57
CA ASP A 193 4.72 17.44 10.24
C ASP A 193 4.60 17.58 11.76
N ASP A 194 3.76 18.52 12.23
CA ASP A 194 3.61 18.81 13.65
C ASP A 194 3.09 17.60 14.41
N ILE A 195 2.09 16.91 13.86
CA ILE A 195 1.48 15.77 14.54
C ILE A 195 2.26 14.47 14.33
N ALA A 196 3.10 14.35 13.31
CA ALA A 196 3.98 13.20 13.12
C ALA A 196 5.27 13.31 13.97
N SER A 197 5.59 14.51 14.44
CA SER A 197 6.81 14.81 15.20
C SER A 197 6.60 14.79 16.71
N ASN A 198 7.70 14.80 17.47
CA ASN A 198 7.73 14.97 18.93
C ASN A 198 7.00 13.88 19.75
N TRP A 199 7.01 12.62 19.30
CA TRP A 199 6.39 11.52 20.05
C TRP A 199 7.28 10.95 21.16
N ASN A 200 8.45 11.56 21.38
CA ASN A 200 9.55 11.04 22.19
C ASN A 200 10.17 9.73 21.65
N CYS A 201 9.83 9.36 20.41
CA CYS A 201 10.53 8.44 19.50
C CYS A 201 9.68 8.33 18.21
N SER A 202 9.45 9.44 17.48
CA SER A 202 8.56 9.41 16.30
C SER A 202 8.99 8.42 15.20
N VAL A 203 10.28 8.06 15.16
CA VAL A 203 10.84 7.18 14.12
C VAL A 203 11.69 6.09 14.76
N HIS A 204 11.35 4.83 14.49
CA HIS A 204 12.00 3.65 15.07
C HIS A 204 12.93 2.96 14.08
N GLU A 205 12.55 2.97 12.80
CA GLU A 205 13.38 2.52 11.70
C GLU A 205 13.13 3.36 10.45
N VAL A 206 14.11 3.36 9.56
CA VAL A 206 14.05 4.06 8.26
C VAL A 206 14.29 3.08 7.12
N PHE A 207 13.77 3.40 5.95
CA PHE A 207 13.96 2.63 4.72
C PHE A 207 15.26 3.03 4.03
N ALA A 208 16.22 2.09 4.00
CA ALA A 208 17.47 2.24 3.27
C ALA A 208 17.28 1.98 1.76
N GLU A 209 16.41 1.02 1.42
CA GLU A 209 16.10 0.65 0.04
C GLU A 209 14.64 0.25 -0.09
N TYR A 210 14.03 0.60 -1.23
CA TYR A 210 12.68 0.19 -1.62
C TYR A 210 12.48 0.36 -3.14
N PRO A 211 11.51 -0.33 -3.77
CA PRO A 211 11.22 -0.16 -5.19
C PRO A 211 10.63 1.23 -5.46
N ARG A 212 11.20 1.98 -6.40
CA ARG A 212 10.77 3.36 -6.73
C ARG A 212 10.23 3.56 -8.14
N ASN A 213 10.35 2.55 -8.99
CA ASN A 213 10.11 2.69 -10.42
C ASN A 213 8.77 2.07 -10.82
N SER A 214 8.22 2.55 -11.93
CA SER A 214 6.94 2.15 -12.49
C SER A 214 5.75 2.37 -11.54
N SER A 215 4.54 2.05 -11.99
CA SER A 215 3.32 2.15 -11.19
C SER A 215 3.28 1.27 -9.93
N GLY A 216 4.21 0.30 -9.80
CA GLY A 216 4.40 -0.50 -8.59
C GLY A 216 5.36 0.13 -7.56
N GLY A 217 6.04 1.22 -7.94
CA GLY A 217 7.00 1.92 -7.11
C GLY A 217 6.37 2.65 -5.93
N PHE A 218 7.15 2.78 -4.87
CA PHE A 218 6.80 3.52 -3.66
C PHE A 218 7.44 4.89 -3.70
N GLU A 219 6.75 5.85 -3.08
CA GLU A 219 7.26 7.17 -2.74
C GLU A 219 7.57 7.25 -1.26
N ALA A 220 8.51 8.12 -0.90
CA ALA A 220 8.60 8.58 0.47
C ALA A 220 7.33 9.38 0.78
N LEU A 221 6.59 8.99 1.82
CA LEU A 221 5.47 9.77 2.33
C LEU A 221 5.95 10.73 3.42
N ALA A 222 6.74 10.21 4.36
CA ALA A 222 7.35 11.00 5.42
C ALA A 222 8.80 10.57 5.66
N VAL A 223 9.64 11.55 5.94
CA VAL A 223 11.07 11.37 6.20
C VAL A 223 11.45 11.81 7.61
N ALA A 224 12.49 11.17 8.14
CA ALA A 224 13.19 11.63 9.32
C ALA A 224 14.29 12.62 8.89
N LEU A 225 14.13 13.90 9.20
CA LEU A 225 15.02 14.98 8.73
C LEU A 225 16.46 14.83 9.24
N ASN A 226 16.62 14.35 10.47
CA ASN A 226 17.92 14.23 11.15
C ASN A 226 18.54 12.83 11.07
N ALA A 227 17.91 11.91 10.31
CA ALA A 227 18.53 10.64 9.98
C ALA A 227 19.65 10.83 8.95
N THR A 228 20.69 9.99 9.01
CA THR A 228 21.79 10.01 8.04
C THR A 228 22.24 8.59 7.66
N GLY A 229 22.83 8.47 6.46
CA GLY A 229 23.36 7.20 5.94
C GLY A 229 22.55 6.63 4.78
N ALA A 230 22.49 5.29 4.69
CA ALA A 230 21.80 4.61 3.61
C ALA A 230 20.30 4.94 3.61
N GLY A 231 19.76 5.32 2.46
CA GLY A 231 18.38 5.77 2.27
C GLY A 231 18.19 7.29 2.25
N GLN A 232 19.25 8.09 2.53
CA GLN A 232 19.19 9.55 2.45
C GLN A 232 18.74 10.02 1.07
N GLN A 233 17.74 10.90 1.05
CA GLN A 233 17.15 11.47 -0.15
C GLN A 233 16.94 12.99 0.02
N SER A 234 16.79 13.68 -1.10
CA SER A 234 16.38 15.09 -1.16
C SER A 234 15.01 15.17 -1.83
N PHE A 235 14.22 16.19 -1.50
CA PHE A 235 12.84 16.33 -1.95
C PHE A 235 12.59 17.71 -2.57
N ALA A 236 11.45 17.85 -3.27
CA ALA A 236 11.12 19.02 -4.08
C ALA A 236 10.99 20.33 -3.29
N ASP A 237 10.68 20.25 -2.00
CA ASP A 237 10.65 21.37 -1.05
C ASP A 237 12.03 21.78 -0.51
N ASN A 238 13.11 21.16 -1.01
CA ASN A 238 14.49 21.32 -0.58
C ASN A 238 14.83 20.70 0.78
N THR A 239 13.95 19.87 1.33
CA THR A 239 14.29 19.06 2.51
C THR A 239 15.13 17.85 2.12
N SER A 240 15.81 17.30 3.13
CA SER A 240 16.54 16.04 3.01
C SER A 240 16.34 15.23 4.28
N GLY A 241 16.22 13.92 4.12
CA GLY A 241 16.02 12.99 5.21
C GLY A 241 16.02 11.55 4.71
N ILE A 242 15.77 10.61 5.62
CA ILE A 242 15.57 9.20 5.26
C ILE A 242 14.09 8.84 5.43
N PRO A 243 13.42 8.26 4.43
CA PRO A 243 12.03 7.83 4.57
C PRO A 243 11.85 6.87 5.73
N TYR A 244 10.84 7.11 6.55
CA TYR A 244 10.35 6.15 7.54
C TYR A 244 8.89 5.79 7.32
N ILE A 245 8.21 6.49 6.40
CA ILE A 245 6.95 6.05 5.84
C ILE A 245 7.08 6.09 4.33
N ILE A 246 6.82 4.97 3.68
CA ILE A 246 6.76 4.89 2.22
C ILE A 246 5.37 4.44 1.77
N ALA A 247 4.91 4.96 0.64
CA ALA A 247 3.59 4.67 0.11
C ALA A 247 3.59 4.46 -1.41
N ARG A 248 2.89 3.43 -1.87
CA ARG A 248 2.55 3.25 -3.29
C ARG A 248 1.22 3.95 -3.55
N GLY A 249 1.20 4.84 -4.55
CA GLY A 249 0.01 5.62 -4.91
C GLY A 249 -0.09 6.96 -4.18
N ALA A 250 0.92 7.35 -3.40
CA ALA A 250 1.08 8.72 -2.91
C ALA A 250 1.68 9.61 -4.01
N THR A 251 1.32 10.88 -4.02
CA THR A 251 1.80 11.90 -4.95
C THR A 251 2.92 12.71 -4.30
N PRO A 252 4.17 12.64 -4.79
CA PRO A 252 5.26 13.44 -4.23
C PRO A 252 5.04 14.93 -4.48
N LEU A 253 5.54 15.80 -3.60
CA LEU A 253 5.26 17.26 -3.66
C LEU A 253 5.71 17.95 -4.96
N GLY A 254 6.67 17.38 -5.69
CA GLY A 254 7.10 17.87 -7.00
C GLY A 254 6.13 17.59 -8.13
N CYS A 255 5.29 16.55 -7.99
CA CYS A 255 4.50 16.01 -9.09
C CYS A 255 3.38 16.96 -9.54
N GLY A 256 3.18 17.06 -10.86
CA GLY A 256 2.10 17.85 -11.46
C GLY A 256 2.51 19.26 -11.88
N ASN A 257 3.81 19.57 -11.88
CA ASN A 257 4.34 20.90 -12.21
C ASN A 257 4.77 21.05 -13.69
N ASN A 258 4.58 20.01 -14.51
CA ASN A 258 5.00 19.89 -15.91
C ASN A 258 6.52 19.80 -16.10
N LYS A 259 7.27 19.36 -15.08
CA LYS A 259 8.70 19.12 -15.19
C LYS A 259 8.97 17.78 -14.55
N THR A 260 9.53 16.85 -15.32
CA THR A 260 10.02 15.61 -14.73
C THR A 260 11.31 15.87 -13.97
N GLN A 261 11.31 15.52 -12.69
CA GLN A 261 12.42 15.69 -11.75
C GLN A 261 12.86 14.32 -11.21
N PRO A 262 13.69 13.56 -11.96
CA PRO A 262 14.12 12.22 -11.57
C PRO A 262 14.85 12.18 -10.22
N GLU A 263 15.49 13.27 -9.84
CA GLU A 263 16.12 13.43 -8.53
C GLU A 263 15.14 13.30 -7.35
N PHE A 264 13.84 13.54 -7.59
CA PHE A 264 12.77 13.43 -6.60
C PHE A 264 11.89 12.19 -6.83
N GLY A 265 12.34 11.27 -7.69
CA GLY A 265 11.66 10.00 -7.96
C GLY A 265 10.62 10.05 -9.08
N GLU A 266 10.45 11.17 -9.77
CA GLU A 266 9.51 11.26 -10.89
C GLU A 266 10.03 10.56 -12.15
N GLU A 267 9.17 9.82 -12.82
CA GLU A 267 9.45 9.20 -14.12
C GLU A 267 8.84 9.98 -15.28
N CYS A 268 7.77 10.72 -15.00
CA CYS A 268 7.00 11.55 -15.92
C CYS A 268 6.32 12.69 -15.14
N ASP A 269 5.89 13.73 -15.86
CA ASP A 269 5.02 14.75 -15.28
C ASP A 269 4.22 15.44 -16.40
N ASP A 270 3.01 14.95 -16.64
CA ASP A 270 2.05 15.52 -17.60
C ASP A 270 1.21 16.66 -16.98
N GLY A 271 1.61 17.16 -15.80
CA GLY A 271 0.90 18.22 -15.10
C GLY A 271 -0.52 17.80 -14.69
N PRO A 272 -1.55 18.62 -14.96
CA PRO A 272 -2.94 18.28 -14.66
C PRO A 272 -3.47 17.02 -15.37
N ALA A 273 -2.76 16.49 -16.37
CA ALA A 273 -3.15 15.27 -17.07
C ALA A 273 -2.65 13.99 -16.39
N ASN A 274 -1.81 14.07 -15.35
CA ASN A 274 -1.38 12.92 -14.56
C ASN A 274 -2.59 12.09 -14.09
N GLY A 275 -2.52 10.77 -14.28
CA GLY A 275 -3.56 9.81 -13.91
C GLY A 275 -4.90 9.92 -14.65
N THR A 276 -5.02 10.85 -15.62
CA THR A 276 -6.21 10.95 -16.48
C THR A 276 -6.23 9.84 -17.54
N PRO A 277 -7.43 9.44 -18.04
CA PRO A 277 -7.51 8.44 -19.10
C PRO A 277 -6.69 8.83 -20.33
N GLY A 278 -5.74 7.97 -20.72
CA GLY A 278 -4.86 8.18 -21.87
C GLY A 278 -3.50 8.79 -21.53
N SER A 279 -3.31 9.33 -20.32
CA SER A 279 -1.96 9.63 -19.83
C SER A 279 -1.20 8.33 -19.57
N LEU A 280 0.10 8.32 -19.88
CA LEU A 280 1.01 7.25 -19.51
C LEU A 280 1.64 7.48 -18.14
N CYS A 281 1.32 8.61 -17.50
CA CYS A 281 1.77 9.04 -16.20
C CYS A 281 0.68 8.81 -15.15
N SER A 282 1.04 8.21 -14.02
CA SER A 282 0.12 8.01 -12.90
C SER A 282 -0.15 9.32 -12.14
N ASP A 283 -1.14 9.31 -11.24
CA ASP A 283 -1.39 10.38 -10.26
C ASP A 283 -0.15 10.67 -9.36
N SER A 284 0.85 9.78 -9.37
CA SER A 284 2.08 9.83 -8.58
C SER A 284 3.34 10.08 -9.43
N CYS A 285 3.20 10.60 -10.65
CA CYS A 285 4.34 10.86 -11.55
C CYS A 285 5.21 9.63 -11.85
N LYS A 286 4.59 8.44 -11.86
CA LYS A 286 5.21 7.18 -12.29
C LYS A 286 4.70 6.77 -13.66
N CYS A 287 5.56 6.13 -14.45
CA CYS A 287 5.12 5.51 -15.69
C CYS A 287 4.23 4.30 -15.40
N LEU A 288 3.09 4.21 -16.08
CA LEU A 288 2.14 3.10 -15.91
C LEU A 288 2.71 1.73 -16.34
N THR A 289 3.78 1.72 -17.14
CA THR A 289 4.47 0.49 -17.56
C THR A 289 5.95 0.57 -17.17
N GLU A 290 6.72 1.35 -17.91
CA GLU A 290 8.15 1.59 -17.67
C GLU A 290 8.56 2.96 -18.23
N MET A 291 9.57 3.54 -17.61
CA MET A 291 10.26 4.73 -18.12
C MET A 291 11.30 4.32 -19.16
N ILE A 292 11.26 4.91 -20.36
CA ILE A 292 12.30 4.73 -21.39
C ILE A 292 13.46 5.68 -21.12
N THR A 293 13.12 6.95 -20.90
CA THR A 293 14.01 8.03 -20.47
C THR A 293 13.20 8.95 -19.55
N PRO A 294 13.85 9.76 -18.68
CA PRO A 294 13.14 10.78 -17.90
C PRO A 294 12.12 11.56 -18.74
N GLY A 295 10.87 11.57 -18.28
CA GLY A 295 9.75 12.26 -18.94
C GLY A 295 9.12 11.50 -20.10
N THR A 296 9.59 10.30 -20.42
CA THR A 296 9.06 9.47 -21.52
C THR A 296 8.70 8.07 -21.03
N CYS A 297 7.41 7.82 -20.90
CA CYS A 297 6.86 6.51 -20.56
C CYS A 297 6.63 5.65 -21.81
N ARG A 298 6.80 4.34 -21.67
CA ARG A 298 6.42 3.39 -22.72
C ARG A 298 4.90 3.29 -22.80
N SER A 299 4.37 3.32 -24.02
CA SER A 299 2.96 3.00 -24.26
C SER A 299 2.76 1.48 -24.13
N SER A 300 1.65 1.07 -23.51
CA SER A 300 1.23 -0.33 -23.53
C SER A 300 0.74 -0.69 -24.94
N THR A 301 1.65 -0.98 -25.86
CA THR A 301 1.28 -1.51 -27.17
C THR A 301 0.77 -2.95 -26.97
N THR A 302 -0.53 -3.12 -26.75
CA THR A 302 -1.18 -4.36 -27.19
C THR A 302 -1.02 -4.36 -28.70
N SER A 303 -0.09 -5.17 -29.21
CA SER A 303 0.00 -5.51 -30.62
C SER A 303 -1.32 -6.17 -31.02
N SER A 304 -2.33 -5.38 -31.38
CA SER A 304 -3.44 -5.85 -32.19
C SER A 304 -2.86 -6.16 -33.56
N SER A 305 -2.38 -7.38 -33.74
CA SER A 305 -2.11 -7.95 -35.05
C SER A 305 -3.45 -8.03 -35.79
N SER A 306 -3.85 -6.93 -36.42
CA SER A 306 -4.86 -6.94 -37.47
C SER A 306 -4.22 -7.65 -38.66
N SER A 307 -4.48 -8.95 -38.77
CA SER A 307 -4.25 -9.69 -40.01
C SER A 307 -5.15 -9.09 -41.08
N THR A 308 -4.56 -8.27 -41.94
CA THR A 308 -5.18 -7.78 -43.16
C THR A 308 -5.40 -9.01 -44.06
N ALA A 309 -6.59 -9.59 -44.00
CA ALA A 309 -7.04 -10.55 -44.98
C ALA A 309 -7.13 -9.81 -46.34
N MET A 310 -6.15 -10.04 -47.21
CA MET A 310 -6.22 -9.61 -48.61
C MET A 310 -7.40 -10.32 -49.27
N SER A 311 -8.49 -9.59 -49.48
CA SER A 311 -9.60 -10.02 -50.33
C SER A 311 -9.19 -9.85 -51.79
N SER A 312 -8.85 -10.96 -52.45
CA SER A 312 -8.59 -11.01 -53.88
C SER A 312 -9.93 -10.94 -54.64
N THR A 313 -10.25 -9.77 -55.17
CA THR A 313 -11.32 -9.65 -56.18
C THR A 313 -10.75 -10.07 -57.53
N VAL A 314 -11.11 -11.26 -58.00
CA VAL A 314 -10.87 -11.70 -59.38
C VAL A 314 -11.92 -11.03 -60.26
N MET A 315 -11.50 -10.00 -61.00
CA MET A 315 -12.27 -9.43 -62.11
C MET A 315 -12.13 -10.34 -63.33
N ALA A 316 -13.22 -11.05 -63.66
CA ALA A 316 -13.36 -11.70 -64.95
C ALA A 316 -13.70 -10.65 -66.01
N ASN A 317 -12.80 -10.45 -66.98
CA ASN A 317 -13.09 -9.66 -68.17
C ASN A 317 -13.39 -10.58 -69.35
N SER A 318 -14.56 -10.36 -69.94
CA SER A 318 -14.98 -10.93 -71.22
C SER A 318 -14.24 -10.28 -72.38
N ARG A 319 -13.67 -11.11 -73.27
CA ARG A 319 -13.68 -10.98 -74.73
C ARG A 319 -13.09 -12.24 -75.36
#